data_AF-A0A4C1US75-F1
#
_entry.id   AF-A0A4C1US75-F1
#
_cell.length_a   1.000
_cell.length_b   1.000
_cell.length_c   1.000
_cell.angle_alpha   90.00
_cell.angle_beta   90.00
_cell.angle_gamma   90.00
#
_symmetry.space_group_name_H-M   'P 1'
#
loop_
_entity.id
_entity.type
_entity.pdbx_description
1 polymer ?
#
loop_
_entity_poly.entity_id
_entity_poly.type
_entity_poly.pdbx_seq_one_letter_code
_entity_poly.pdbx_strand_id
1 'polypeptide(L)'
;MGCRIVTGTVPEGRVALPAPPTRHALTKQWAFLLIHSDDKTPTRAEPDSRPQQSLARLRTLFIHQASCTTTIKNWFAEPKRGRVNFGDELRDGRLSSVVNNKNIDAVRRMIKTIRHVTYHAIQAFLGIGTSQIQSNLHTHFGVKKLCSWWITHNLTEPKKTDSVTWSNAILTRFKEGASNLVWVIVTGDKTWIYCYNSKKKQQSTVWIY
;
A
#
# COMPACT_ATOMS: atom_id res chain seq x y z
N MET A 1 -20.29 22.62 -31.56
CA MET A 1 -20.92 21.92 -30.41
C MET A 1 -20.01 20.73 -30.09
N GLY A 2 -19.39 20.52 -28.94
CA GLY A 2 -19.38 21.14 -27.63
C GLY A 2 -18.94 20.05 -26.63
N CYS A 3 -17.72 20.11 -26.11
CA CYS A 3 -17.35 19.72 -24.74
C CYS A 3 -15.85 19.92 -24.54
N ARG A 4 -15.50 20.88 -23.69
CA ARG A 4 -14.16 21.18 -23.19
C ARG A 4 -14.05 20.47 -21.84
N ILE A 5 -13.12 19.52 -21.70
CA ILE A 5 -12.75 19.00 -20.38
C ILE A 5 -11.44 19.68 -19.99
N VAL A 6 -11.53 20.57 -19.00
CA VAL A 6 -10.37 21.14 -18.30
C VAL A 6 -10.06 20.20 -17.15
N THR A 7 -8.93 19.48 -17.22
CA THR A 7 -8.41 18.73 -16.08
C THR A 7 -7.68 19.70 -15.16
N GLY A 8 -8.43 20.30 -14.23
CA GLY A 8 -7.85 20.99 -13.08
C GLY A 8 -7.30 19.96 -12.10
N THR A 9 -6.00 20.03 -11.84
CA THR A 9 -5.30 19.29 -10.79
C THR A 9 -5.83 19.67 -9.41
N VAL A 10 -6.43 18.72 -8.72
CA VAL A 10 -6.72 18.81 -7.27
C VAL A 10 -5.41 18.52 -6.53
N PRO A 11 -4.99 19.34 -5.55
CA PRO A 11 -3.89 18.95 -4.66
C PRO A 11 -4.40 17.83 -3.74
N GLU A 12 -3.99 16.58 -4.01
CA GLU A 12 -4.17 15.48 -3.07
C GLU A 12 -3.23 15.63 -1.87
N GLY A 13 -3.60 16.52 -0.97
CA GLY A 13 -3.14 16.52 0.42
C GLY A 13 -4.17 15.82 1.29
N ARG A 14 -4.38 14.51 1.11
CA ARG A 14 -5.06 13.71 2.14
C ARG A 14 -4.06 13.47 3.26
N VAL A 15 -4.04 14.38 4.24
CA VAL A 15 -3.65 14.00 5.59
C VAL A 15 -4.64 12.91 6.00
N ALA A 16 -4.15 11.67 6.12
CA ALA A 16 -4.93 10.60 6.70
C ALA A 16 -5.39 11.08 8.08
N LEU A 17 -6.70 11.25 8.25
CA LEU A 17 -7.27 11.35 9.59
C LEU A 17 -6.78 10.11 10.35
N PRO A 18 -6.22 10.27 11.56
CA PRO A 18 -5.78 9.12 12.34
C PRO A 18 -6.95 8.16 12.48
N ALA A 19 -6.69 6.86 12.27
CA ALA A 19 -7.70 5.83 12.47
C ALA A 19 -8.36 6.04 13.84
N PRO A 20 -9.70 5.94 13.95
CA PRO A 20 -10.37 6.08 15.23
C PRO A 20 -9.71 5.11 16.21
N PRO A 21 -9.37 5.57 17.44
CA PRO A 21 -8.69 4.74 18.42
C PRO A 21 -9.44 3.42 18.55
N THR A 22 -8.70 2.31 18.48
CA THR A 22 -9.30 0.98 18.68
C THR A 22 -10.08 0.97 19.99
N ARG A 23 -11.16 0.18 20.07
CA ARG A 23 -12.02 0.15 21.28
C ARG A 23 -11.22 -0.08 22.57
N HIS A 24 -10.13 -0.84 22.48
CA HIS A 24 -9.14 -1.03 23.54
C HIS A 24 -8.44 0.28 23.93
N ALA A 25 -7.99 1.10 22.97
CA ALA A 25 -7.40 2.42 23.23
C ALA A 25 -8.36 3.40 23.92
N LEU A 26 -9.66 3.35 23.61
CA LEU A 26 -10.67 4.12 24.34
C LEU A 26 -10.81 3.66 25.79
N THR A 27 -10.92 2.35 26.04
CA THR A 27 -10.97 1.81 27.41
C THR A 27 -9.71 2.17 28.23
N LYS A 28 -8.53 2.19 27.59
CA LYS A 28 -7.26 2.63 28.20
C LYS A 28 -7.27 4.12 28.56
N GLN A 29 -7.74 4.97 27.65
CA GLN A 29 -7.77 6.43 27.84
C GLN A 29 -8.76 6.85 28.94
N TRP A 30 -9.93 6.20 29.00
CA TRP A 30 -10.92 6.44 30.05
C TRP A 30 -10.48 5.90 31.42
N ALA A 31 -9.79 4.76 31.46
CA ALA A 31 -9.20 4.26 32.72
C ALA A 31 -8.11 5.19 33.26
N PHE A 32 -7.31 5.81 32.39
CA PHE A 32 -6.30 6.80 32.79
C PHE A 32 -6.92 8.07 33.39
N LEU A 33 -7.97 8.61 32.76
CA LEU A 33 -8.75 9.73 33.30
C LEU A 33 -9.33 9.36 34.67
N LEU A 34 -9.85 8.14 34.85
CA LEU A 34 -10.32 7.68 36.15
C LEU A 34 -9.21 7.56 37.23
N ILE A 35 -7.97 7.24 36.83
CA ILE A 35 -6.83 7.13 37.75
C ILE A 35 -6.26 8.51 38.13
N HIS A 36 -6.32 9.49 37.21
CA HIS A 36 -5.73 10.83 37.41
C HIS A 36 -6.75 11.93 37.77
N SER A 37 -8.06 11.70 37.57
CA SER A 37 -9.10 12.65 37.99
C SER A 37 -9.30 12.68 39.51
N ASP A 38 -8.89 11.65 40.25
CA ASP A 38 -9.08 11.55 41.70
C ASP A 38 -7.93 12.19 42.52
N ASP A 39 -6.95 12.86 41.89
CA ASP A 39 -5.76 13.43 42.57
C ASP A 39 -6.00 14.80 43.25
N LYS A 40 -7.27 15.17 43.47
CA LYS A 40 -7.65 16.45 44.09
C LYS A 40 -8.44 16.31 45.39
N THR A 41 -8.06 15.38 46.28
CA THR A 41 -8.36 15.50 47.72
C THR A 41 -7.39 14.66 48.57
N PRO A 42 -6.72 15.23 49.59
CA PRO A 42 -5.91 14.45 50.52
C PRO A 42 -6.85 13.83 51.55
N THR A 43 -7.39 12.65 51.27
CA THR A 43 -8.06 11.84 52.29
C THR A 43 -7.38 10.49 52.39
N ARG A 44 -6.87 10.23 53.59
CA ARG A 44 -6.08 9.08 54.02
C ARG A 44 -6.88 7.78 53.82
N ALA A 45 -6.81 7.19 52.63
CA ALA A 45 -7.35 5.87 52.35
C ALA A 45 -6.22 4.87 52.07
N GLU A 46 -6.28 3.74 52.79
CA GLU A 46 -5.44 2.54 52.70
C GLU A 46 -5.00 2.20 51.25
N PRO A 47 -3.69 1.98 51.00
CA PRO A 47 -3.13 1.86 49.65
C PRO A 47 -3.65 0.66 48.84
N ASP A 48 -4.26 -0.35 49.47
CA ASP A 48 -4.75 -1.57 48.81
C ASP A 48 -6.16 -1.46 48.21
N SER A 49 -6.89 -0.37 48.48
CA SER A 49 -8.30 -0.20 48.07
C SER A 49 -8.50 0.35 46.64
N ARG A 50 -7.48 0.98 46.06
CA ARG A 50 -7.57 1.72 44.78
C ARG A 50 -7.74 0.85 43.51
N PRO A 51 -7.06 -0.30 43.37
CA PRO A 51 -7.24 -1.18 42.20
C PRO A 51 -8.59 -1.91 42.19
N GLN A 52 -9.11 -2.25 43.39
CA GLN A 52 -10.37 -2.98 43.53
C GLN A 52 -11.58 -2.08 43.23
N GLN A 53 -11.55 -0.82 43.65
CA GLN A 53 -12.62 0.15 43.34
C GLN A 53 -12.67 0.52 41.85
N SER A 54 -11.51 0.74 41.21
CA SER A 54 -11.45 0.99 39.77
C SER A 54 -11.86 -0.23 38.93
N LEU A 55 -11.51 -1.45 39.37
CA LEU A 55 -12.01 -2.70 38.79
C LEU A 55 -13.53 -2.81 38.86
N ALA A 56 -14.14 -2.46 40.00
CA ALA A 56 -15.59 -2.46 40.16
C ALA A 56 -16.25 -1.45 39.21
N ARG A 57 -15.72 -0.21 39.14
CA ARG A 57 -16.21 0.83 38.23
C ARG A 57 -16.10 0.42 36.75
N LEU A 58 -14.98 -0.20 36.35
CA LEU A 58 -14.78 -0.68 34.97
C LEU A 58 -15.72 -1.82 34.60
N ARG A 59 -16.01 -2.74 35.53
CA ARG A 59 -17.00 -3.82 35.31
C ARG A 59 -18.42 -3.28 35.15
N THR A 60 -18.79 -2.25 35.91
CA THR A 60 -20.11 -1.61 35.81
C THR A 60 -20.25 -0.79 34.52
N LEU A 61 -19.19 -0.13 34.05
CA LEU A 61 -19.22 0.69 32.83
C LEU A 61 -19.12 -0.13 31.54
N PHE A 62 -18.44 -1.29 31.57
CA PHE A 62 -18.22 -2.14 30.39
C PHE A 62 -18.73 -3.57 30.61
N ILE A 63 -20.02 -3.69 30.95
CA ILE A 63 -20.72 -4.92 31.35
C ILE A 63 -20.47 -6.10 30.38
N HIS A 64 -20.30 -5.84 29.07
CA HIS A 64 -20.04 -6.86 28.04
C HIS A 64 -18.66 -6.79 27.35
N GLN A 65 -17.80 -5.82 27.69
CA GLN A 65 -16.50 -5.61 27.03
C GLN A 65 -15.32 -5.43 28.01
N ALA A 66 -15.51 -5.70 29.30
CA ALA A 66 -14.46 -5.54 30.29
C ALA A 66 -13.29 -6.51 30.02
N SER A 67 -12.06 -5.95 30.03
CA SER A 67 -10.83 -6.74 29.99
C SER A 67 -10.75 -7.69 31.20
N CYS A 68 -10.09 -8.84 31.05
CA CYS A 68 -9.94 -9.78 32.16
C CYS A 68 -9.21 -9.13 33.35
N THR A 69 -9.50 -9.61 34.55
CA THR A 69 -9.02 -9.00 35.81
C THR A 69 -7.49 -9.02 35.93
N THR A 70 -6.83 -9.99 35.29
CA THR A 70 -5.37 -10.09 35.17
C THR A 70 -4.78 -8.99 34.32
N THR A 71 -5.38 -8.66 33.17
CA THR A 71 -4.96 -7.52 32.35
C THR A 71 -5.04 -6.23 33.14
N ILE A 72 -6.16 -5.95 33.80
CA ILE A 72 -6.32 -4.71 34.56
C ILE A 72 -5.29 -4.58 35.69
N LYS A 73 -4.98 -5.68 36.40
CA LYS A 73 -3.91 -5.67 37.42
C LYS A 73 -2.53 -5.38 36.82
N ASN A 74 -2.20 -5.96 35.66
CA ASN A 74 -0.95 -5.66 34.97
C ASN A 74 -0.88 -4.18 34.57
N TRP A 75 -1.98 -3.60 34.08
CA TRP A 75 -2.07 -2.18 33.74
C TRP A 75 -1.79 -1.25 34.92
N PHE A 76 -2.29 -1.57 36.12
CA PHE A 76 -1.98 -0.82 37.34
C PHE A 76 -0.53 -0.98 37.81
N ALA A 77 0.17 -2.02 37.35
CA ALA A 77 1.58 -2.25 37.67
C ALA A 77 2.55 -1.57 36.68
N GLU A 78 2.12 -1.28 35.45
CA GLU A 78 2.96 -0.65 34.41
C GLU A 78 3.54 0.73 34.81
N PRO A 79 2.79 1.65 35.45
CA PRO A 79 3.36 2.92 35.92
C PRO A 79 4.46 2.73 36.97
N LYS A 80 4.30 1.71 37.84
CA LYS A 80 5.32 1.35 38.83
C LYS A 80 6.58 0.73 38.19
N ARG A 81 6.44 0.20 36.97
CA ARG A 81 7.56 -0.29 36.13
C ARG A 81 8.23 0.83 35.32
N GLY A 82 7.83 2.08 35.49
CA GLY A 82 8.41 3.24 34.81
C GLY A 82 7.98 3.41 33.35
N ARG A 83 6.93 2.68 32.91
CA ARG A 83 6.43 2.76 31.54
C ARG A 83 5.48 3.95 31.38
N VAL A 84 5.92 4.97 30.66
CA VAL A 84 5.17 6.24 30.44
C VAL A 84 4.30 6.19 29.16
N ASN A 85 4.55 5.23 28.25
CA ASN A 85 3.86 5.14 26.96
C ASN A 85 2.76 4.06 26.95
N PHE A 86 1.55 4.42 26.52
CA PHE A 86 0.34 3.58 26.51
C PHE A 86 0.10 2.82 25.20
N GLY A 87 0.95 3.05 24.19
CA GLY A 87 0.99 2.22 22.98
C GLY A 87 1.33 0.77 23.32
N ASP A 88 0.76 -0.16 22.57
CA ASP A 88 1.27 -1.53 22.59
C ASP A 88 2.75 -1.46 22.15
N GLU A 89 3.64 -2.14 22.87
CA GLU A 89 5.03 -2.26 22.41
C GLU A 89 5.03 -2.84 21.01
N LEU A 90 6.02 -2.45 20.20
CA LEU A 90 6.28 -3.12 18.96
C LEU A 90 6.42 -4.61 19.29
N ARG A 91 5.38 -5.37 18.94
CA ARG A 91 5.39 -6.81 19.04
C ARG A 91 6.43 -7.25 18.04
N ASP A 92 7.59 -7.64 18.53
CA ASP A 92 8.48 -8.48 17.75
C ASP A 92 7.73 -9.80 17.59
N GLY A 93 6.88 -9.86 16.56
CA GLY A 93 6.30 -11.13 16.12
C GLY A 93 7.43 -12.06 15.71
N ARG A 94 7.11 -13.25 15.20
CA ARG A 94 8.11 -14.05 14.49
C ARG A 94 8.46 -13.34 13.17
N LEU A 95 9.21 -12.25 13.26
CA LEU A 95 10.07 -11.81 12.20
C LEU A 95 11.05 -12.95 12.02
N SER A 96 11.06 -13.49 10.81
CA SER A 96 12.15 -14.31 10.31
C SER A 96 13.44 -13.50 10.48
N SER A 97 14.04 -13.58 11.65
CA SER A 97 15.30 -12.92 12.03
C SER A 97 16.44 -13.27 11.08
N VAL A 98 16.23 -14.28 10.22
CA VAL A 98 17.08 -14.62 9.08
C VAL A 98 16.24 -14.59 7.78
N VAL A 99 15.63 -13.47 7.42
CA VAL A 99 15.54 -13.16 5.98
C VAL A 99 16.99 -12.92 5.57
N ASN A 100 17.67 -14.01 5.22
CA ASN A 100 19.10 -14.05 4.95
C ASN A 100 19.42 -12.90 3.98
N ASN A 101 20.21 -11.90 4.39
CA ASN A 101 20.57 -10.77 3.52
C ASN A 101 21.11 -11.27 2.16
N LYS A 102 21.75 -12.45 2.15
CA LYS A 102 22.16 -13.17 0.96
C LYS A 102 21.01 -13.47 -0.01
N ASN A 103 19.85 -13.84 0.49
CA ASN A 103 18.64 -14.11 -0.29
C ASN A 103 18.04 -12.82 -0.84
N ILE A 104 18.03 -11.74 -0.06
CA ILE A 104 17.61 -10.41 -0.53
C ILE A 104 18.51 -9.98 -1.69
N ASP A 105 19.83 -10.04 -1.52
CA ASP A 105 20.78 -9.67 -2.57
C ASP A 105 20.69 -10.59 -3.80
N ALA A 106 20.38 -11.87 -3.61
CA ALA A 106 20.13 -12.80 -4.71
C ALA A 106 18.87 -12.42 -5.51
N VAL A 107 17.74 -12.13 -4.85
CA VAL A 107 16.52 -11.61 -5.51
C VAL A 107 16.83 -10.32 -6.26
N ARG A 108 17.58 -9.41 -5.63
CA ARG A 108 17.96 -8.12 -6.24
C ARG A 108 18.76 -8.32 -7.53
N ARG A 109 19.71 -9.25 -7.53
CA ARG A 109 20.49 -9.60 -8.73
C ARG A 109 19.60 -10.20 -9.80
N MET A 110 18.73 -11.15 -9.46
CA MET A 110 17.81 -11.75 -10.42
C MET A 110 16.90 -10.72 -11.10
N ILE A 111 16.32 -9.78 -10.35
CA ILE A 111 15.44 -8.73 -10.91
C ILE A 111 16.23 -7.79 -11.83
N LYS A 112 17.48 -7.45 -11.49
CA LYS A 112 18.32 -6.60 -12.33
C LYS A 112 18.73 -7.28 -13.63
N THR A 113 19.00 -8.58 -13.60
CA THR A 113 19.48 -9.32 -14.77
C THR A 113 18.34 -9.81 -15.67
N ILE A 114 17.25 -10.31 -15.07
CA ILE A 114 16.15 -10.95 -15.77
C ILE A 114 14.93 -10.01 -15.74
N ARG A 115 14.61 -9.42 -16.89
CA ARG A 115 13.47 -8.48 -17.04
C ARG A 115 12.12 -9.10 -16.68
N HIS A 116 11.96 -10.42 -16.89
CA HIS A 116 10.71 -11.14 -16.69
C HIS A 116 10.87 -12.31 -15.72
N VAL A 117 11.33 -12.03 -14.50
CA VAL A 117 11.46 -13.08 -13.49
C VAL A 117 10.08 -13.49 -12.97
N THR A 118 9.80 -14.80 -12.92
CA THR A 118 8.56 -15.35 -12.37
C THR A 118 8.72 -15.69 -10.89
N TYR A 119 7.60 -15.71 -10.14
CA TYR A 119 7.61 -16.15 -8.74
C TYR A 119 8.15 -17.58 -8.59
N HIS A 120 7.78 -18.47 -9.51
CA HIS A 120 8.27 -19.85 -9.53
C HIS A 120 9.78 -19.93 -9.76
N ALA A 121 10.35 -19.09 -10.64
CA ALA A 121 11.79 -19.05 -10.86
C ALA A 121 12.55 -18.58 -9.61
N ILE A 122 12.03 -17.56 -8.91
CA ILE A 122 12.62 -17.08 -7.65
C ILE A 122 12.52 -18.16 -6.56
N GLN A 123 11.37 -18.83 -6.46
CA GLN A 123 11.15 -19.91 -5.50
C GLN A 123 12.10 -21.08 -5.76
N ALA A 124 12.24 -21.52 -7.01
CA ALA A 124 13.16 -22.60 -7.38
C ALA A 124 14.62 -22.23 -7.11
N PHE A 125 15.01 -20.98 -7.33
CA PHE A 125 16.39 -20.53 -7.12
C PHE A 125 16.77 -20.40 -5.64
N LEU A 126 15.84 -19.95 -4.79
CA LEU A 126 16.13 -19.64 -3.39
C LEU A 126 15.60 -20.68 -2.39
N GLY A 127 14.69 -21.57 -2.82
CA GLY A 127 14.00 -22.51 -1.93
C GLY A 127 13.05 -21.83 -0.93
N ILE A 128 12.62 -20.59 -1.20
CA ILE A 128 11.79 -19.79 -0.29
C ILE A 128 10.32 -19.87 -0.69
N GLY A 129 9.42 -19.92 0.29
CA GLY A 129 7.98 -19.87 0.05
C GLY A 129 7.53 -18.59 -0.66
N THR A 130 6.49 -18.70 -1.50
CA THR A 130 5.94 -17.60 -2.31
C THR A 130 5.48 -16.40 -1.47
N SER A 131 4.93 -16.64 -0.28
CA SER A 131 4.50 -15.60 0.67
C SER A 131 5.65 -14.71 1.13
N GLN A 132 6.82 -15.31 1.39
CA GLN A 132 8.00 -14.59 1.84
C GLN A 132 8.66 -13.84 0.67
N ILE A 133 8.61 -14.38 -0.55
CA ILE A 133 9.03 -13.66 -1.77
C ILE A 133 8.15 -12.41 -1.97
N GLN A 134 6.83 -12.53 -1.82
CA GLN A 134 5.90 -11.39 -1.93
C GLN A 134 6.17 -10.33 -0.86
N SER A 135 6.32 -10.73 0.41
CA SER A 135 6.66 -9.81 1.49
C SER A 135 7.99 -9.11 1.22
N ASN A 136 9.01 -9.82 0.74
CA ASN A 136 10.30 -9.21 0.41
C ASN A 136 10.20 -8.21 -0.74
N LEU A 137 9.49 -8.56 -1.82
CA LEU A 137 9.30 -7.66 -2.97
C LEU A 137 8.56 -6.38 -2.59
N HIS A 138 7.53 -6.50 -1.74
CA HIS A 138 6.72 -5.35 -1.36
C HIS A 138 7.37 -4.50 -0.26
N THR A 139 7.89 -5.12 0.80
CA THR A 139 8.42 -4.46 1.99
C THR A 139 9.87 -3.97 1.80
N HIS A 140 10.75 -4.79 1.22
CA HIS A 140 12.18 -4.46 1.11
C HIS A 140 12.53 -3.78 -0.21
N PHE A 141 11.87 -4.15 -1.32
CA PHE A 141 12.21 -3.62 -2.64
C PHE A 141 11.23 -2.53 -3.12
N GLY A 142 10.00 -2.50 -2.63
CA GLY A 142 8.98 -1.57 -3.09
C GLY A 142 8.65 -1.70 -4.59
N VAL A 143 8.98 -2.85 -5.20
CA VAL A 143 8.81 -3.05 -6.64
C VAL A 143 7.36 -3.44 -6.95
N LYS A 144 6.81 -2.86 -8.01
CA LYS A 144 5.49 -3.21 -8.54
C LYS A 144 5.66 -4.05 -9.79
N LYS A 145 4.87 -5.12 -9.90
CA LYS A 145 4.82 -5.91 -11.14
C LYS A 145 4.04 -5.13 -12.18
N LEU A 146 4.72 -4.73 -13.25
CA LEU A 146 4.09 -4.11 -14.42
C LEU A 146 4.03 -5.14 -15.55
N CYS A 147 2.94 -5.11 -16.32
CA CYS A 147 2.87 -5.83 -17.58
C CYS A 147 3.77 -5.12 -18.60
N SER A 148 4.51 -5.90 -19.39
CA SER A 148 5.21 -5.36 -20.55
C SER A 148 4.21 -4.79 -21.54
N TRP A 149 4.57 -3.67 -22.16
CA TRP A 149 3.83 -3.12 -23.27
C TRP A 149 4.02 -4.00 -24.51
N TRP A 150 2.97 -4.20 -25.31
CA TRP A 150 3.04 -4.93 -26.57
C TRP A 150 3.83 -4.15 -27.61
N ILE A 151 4.98 -4.68 -28.01
CA ILE A 151 5.77 -4.10 -29.09
C ILE A 151 5.33 -4.78 -30.40
N THR A 152 4.74 -4.02 -31.31
CA THR A 152 4.14 -4.53 -32.56
C THR A 152 5.14 -5.24 -33.46
N HIS A 153 6.40 -4.78 -33.48
CA HIS A 153 7.44 -5.33 -34.35
C HIS A 153 8.79 -5.42 -33.64
N ASN A 154 9.50 -6.53 -33.86
CA ASN A 154 10.90 -6.64 -33.47
C ASN A 154 11.78 -5.98 -34.54
N LEU A 155 12.26 -4.77 -34.26
CA LEU A 155 13.09 -3.99 -35.18
C LEU A 155 14.55 -4.46 -35.13
N THR A 156 15.16 -4.64 -36.30
CA THR A 156 16.60 -4.86 -36.46
C THR A 156 17.40 -3.58 -36.16
N GLU A 157 18.63 -3.70 -35.68
CA GLU A 157 19.52 -2.55 -35.39
C GLU A 157 19.58 -1.49 -36.51
N PRO A 158 19.81 -1.83 -37.81
CA PRO A 158 19.79 -0.82 -38.88
C PRO A 158 18.46 -0.06 -38.96
N LYS A 159 17.32 -0.74 -38.81
CA LYS A 159 16.00 -0.07 -38.81
C LYS A 159 15.83 0.89 -37.64
N LYS A 160 16.45 0.60 -36.48
CA LYS A 160 16.45 1.51 -35.33
C LYS A 160 17.31 2.74 -35.63
N THR A 161 18.49 2.54 -36.20
CA THR A 161 19.39 3.64 -36.61
C THR A 161 18.73 4.53 -37.65
N ASP A 162 18.07 3.96 -38.66
CA ASP A 162 17.33 4.71 -39.67
C ASP A 162 16.18 5.50 -39.04
N SER A 163 15.42 4.88 -38.12
CA SER A 163 14.34 5.55 -37.40
C SER A 163 14.86 6.75 -36.58
N VAL A 164 15.97 6.59 -35.85
CA VAL A 164 16.56 7.67 -35.05
C VAL A 164 17.09 8.79 -35.94
N THR A 165 17.78 8.44 -37.03
CA THR A 165 18.28 9.39 -38.03
C THR A 165 17.14 10.22 -38.63
N TRP A 166 16.05 9.56 -39.02
CA TRP A 166 14.87 10.23 -39.58
C TRP A 166 14.17 11.13 -38.56
N SER A 167 14.00 10.67 -37.32
CA SER A 167 13.44 11.49 -36.24
C SER A 167 14.27 12.74 -35.98
N ASN A 168 15.59 12.62 -35.93
CA ASN A 168 16.49 13.77 -35.76
C ASN A 168 16.41 14.74 -36.94
N ALA A 169 16.39 14.23 -38.17
CA ALA A 169 16.24 15.07 -39.36
C ALA A 169 14.92 15.86 -39.35
N ILE A 170 13.83 15.23 -38.89
CA ILE A 170 12.54 15.90 -38.71
C ILE A 170 12.60 16.96 -37.60
N LEU A 171 13.20 16.65 -36.45
CA LEU A 171 13.37 17.62 -35.37
C LEU A 171 14.12 18.86 -35.84
N THR A 172 15.23 18.69 -36.57
CA THR A 172 15.98 19.80 -37.16
C THR A 172 15.13 20.58 -38.16
N ARG A 173 14.37 19.90 -39.02
CA ARG A 173 13.48 20.54 -40.01
C ARG A 173 12.43 21.44 -39.35
N PHE A 174 11.93 21.06 -38.17
CA PHE A 174 10.97 21.87 -37.41
C PHE A 174 11.61 22.81 -36.39
N LYS A 175 12.92 23.07 -36.50
CA LYS A 175 13.68 23.95 -35.61
C LYS A 175 13.45 23.58 -34.14
N GLU A 176 13.53 22.28 -33.84
CA GLU A 176 13.37 21.74 -32.47
C GLU A 176 12.02 22.10 -31.81
N GLY A 177 10.98 22.34 -32.62
CA GLY A 177 9.65 22.71 -32.16
C GLY A 177 9.36 24.22 -32.19
N ALA A 178 10.32 25.06 -32.59
CA ALA A 178 10.08 26.51 -32.75
C ALA A 178 9.28 26.86 -34.02
N SER A 179 9.15 25.93 -34.96
CA SER A 179 8.41 26.16 -36.22
C SER A 179 6.96 25.70 -36.15
N ASN A 180 6.03 26.59 -36.51
CA ASN A 180 4.61 26.28 -36.65
C ASN A 180 4.26 25.45 -37.91
N LEU A 181 5.25 25.04 -38.71
CA LEU A 181 5.02 24.26 -39.92
C LEU A 181 4.40 22.87 -39.66
N VAL A 182 4.43 22.38 -38.42
CA VAL A 182 3.76 21.13 -38.02
C VAL A 182 2.25 21.20 -38.32
N TRP A 183 1.62 22.37 -38.18
CA TRP A 183 0.19 22.57 -38.45
C TRP A 183 -0.21 22.41 -39.91
N VAL A 184 0.76 22.44 -40.83
CA VAL A 184 0.53 22.28 -42.28
C VAL A 184 0.58 20.80 -42.68
N ILE A 185 1.03 19.90 -41.80
CA ILE A 185 1.15 18.48 -42.12
C ILE A 185 -0.24 17.84 -42.14
N VAL A 186 -0.63 17.32 -43.30
CA VAL A 186 -1.78 16.44 -43.44
C VAL A 186 -1.27 15.00 -43.48
N THR A 187 -1.69 14.17 -42.52
CA THR A 187 -1.39 12.73 -42.50
C THR A 187 -2.65 11.93 -42.80
N GLY A 188 -2.48 10.77 -43.44
CA GLY A 188 -3.57 9.83 -43.66
C GLY A 188 -3.09 8.41 -43.38
N ASP A 189 -3.82 7.69 -42.52
CA ASP A 189 -3.65 6.26 -42.32
C ASP A 189 -4.90 5.50 -42.79
N LYS A 190 -4.78 4.18 -42.87
CA LYS A 190 -5.92 3.30 -43.11
C LYS A 190 -6.08 2.43 -41.88
N THR A 191 -7.18 2.63 -41.16
CA THR A 191 -7.56 1.78 -40.05
C THR A 191 -8.63 0.79 -40.51
N TRP A 192 -8.40 -0.50 -40.28
CA TRP A 192 -9.40 -1.53 -40.55
C TRP A 192 -10.45 -1.52 -39.44
N ILE A 193 -11.70 -1.21 -39.80
CA ILE A 193 -12.83 -1.31 -38.88
C ILE A 193 -13.52 -2.64 -39.15
N TYR A 194 -13.38 -3.58 -38.22
CA TYR A 194 -14.07 -4.85 -38.32
C TYR A 194 -15.57 -4.64 -38.10
N CYS A 195 -16.35 -4.83 -39.16
CA CYS A 195 -17.82 -4.80 -39.09
C CYS A 195 -18.32 -6.18 -38.64
N TYR A 196 -18.49 -6.35 -37.33
CA TYR A 196 -19.16 -7.53 -36.79
C TYR A 196 -20.67 -7.39 -37.02
N ASN A 197 -21.22 -8.17 -37.94
CA ASN A 197 -22.65 -8.27 -38.12
C ASN A 197 -23.20 -9.11 -36.95
N SER A 198 -23.83 -8.47 -35.97
CA SER A 198 -24.38 -9.18 -34.82
C SER A 198 -25.44 -10.18 -35.29
N LYS A 199 -25.40 -11.40 -34.75
CA LYS A 199 -26.49 -12.36 -34.96
C LYS A 199 -27.81 -11.72 -34.50
N LYS A 200 -28.93 -12.05 -35.17
CA LYS A 200 -30.27 -11.58 -34.79
C LYS A 200 -30.45 -11.69 -33.27
N LYS A 201 -31.13 -10.73 -32.64
CA LYS A 201 -31.30 -10.56 -31.18
C LYS A 201 -31.62 -11.85 -30.39
N GLN A 202 -32.26 -12.84 -31.02
CA GLN A 202 -32.57 -14.15 -30.42
C GLN A 202 -31.38 -15.12 -30.32
N GLN A 203 -30.36 -14.98 -31.17
CA GLN A 203 -29.17 -15.83 -31.17
C GLN A 203 -28.04 -15.29 -30.28
N SER A 204 -28.18 -14.06 -29.77
CA SER A 204 -27.24 -13.43 -28.84
C SER A 204 -27.68 -13.53 -27.37
N THR A 205 -28.73 -14.31 -27.08
CA THR A 205 -29.17 -14.55 -25.71
C THR A 205 -28.19 -15.51 -25.05
N VAL A 206 -27.41 -15.00 -24.09
CA VAL A 206 -26.47 -15.78 -23.29
C VAL A 206 -27.00 -15.78 -21.86
N TRP A 207 -27.05 -16.97 -21.25
CA TRP A 207 -27.34 -17.09 -19.82
C TRP A 207 -26.09 -16.68 -19.03
N ILE A 208 -26.25 -15.70 -18.15
CA ILE A 208 -25.19 -15.21 -17.25
C ILE A 208 -25.53 -15.73 -15.85
N TYR A 209 -24.58 -16.40 -15.19
CA TYR A 209 -24.66 -16.88 -13.80
C TYR A 209 -23.94 -15.92 -12.86
#